data_AF-A0A5B7CBQ5-F1
#
_entry.id   AF-A0A5B7CBQ5-F1
#
_cell.length_a   1.000
_cell.length_b   1.000
_cell.length_c   1.000
_cell.angle_alpha   90.00
_cell.angle_beta   90.00
_cell.angle_gamma   90.00
#
_symmetry.space_group_name_H-M   'P 1'
#
loop_
_entity.id
_entity.type
_entity.pdbx_description
1 polymer ?
#
loop_
_entity_poly.entity_id
_entity_poly.type
_entity_poly.pdbx_seq_one_letter_code
_entity_poly.pdbx_strand_id
1 'polypeptide(L)'
;MRLGSLSCNFGQDHVQEGKMHFSKLEDSPMFRQQIQCLEESAETIREKSLKFYKGCRKYTEGLGEEYDKDIAFASAIETFGGGHNDPICVALGGPDMMKLAIALREIGMYKEVLRSEVECMLNDRLLHFVNVDLQDVKEARKHFDKANVIYDQAREKFLS
;
A
#
# COMPACT_ATOMS: atom_id res chain seq x y z
N MET A 1 -23.09 -0.48 18.76
CA MET A 1 -22.71 0.65 17.88
C MET A 1 -22.81 0.17 16.43
N ARG A 2 -23.59 0.85 15.59
CA ARG A 2 -23.65 0.55 14.15
C ARG A 2 -22.40 1.14 13.50
N LEU A 3 -21.56 0.29 12.94
CA LEU A 3 -20.49 0.71 12.02
C LEU A 3 -21.19 1.19 10.74
N GLY A 4 -21.36 2.50 10.63
CA GLY A 4 -21.74 3.13 9.37
C GLY A 4 -20.63 2.87 8.37
N SER A 5 -20.97 2.20 7.28
CA SER A 5 -20.16 2.07 6.08
C SER A 5 -19.65 3.44 5.63
N LEU A 6 -18.34 3.68 5.76
CA LEU A 6 -17.67 4.74 5.04
C LEU A 6 -17.60 4.33 3.57
N SER A 7 -18.65 4.66 2.82
CA SER A 7 -18.55 4.75 1.37
C SER A 7 -17.65 5.94 1.06
N CYS A 8 -16.37 5.68 0.77
CA CYS A 8 -15.48 6.67 0.20
C CYS A 8 -15.94 6.99 -1.24
N ASN A 9 -16.83 7.97 -1.37
CA ASN A 9 -17.10 8.61 -2.66
C ASN A 9 -15.86 9.41 -3.07
N PHE A 10 -15.02 8.82 -3.92
CA PHE A 10 -14.05 9.55 -4.73
C PHE A 10 -14.45 9.43 -6.21
N GLY A 11 -15.29 10.37 -6.62
CA GLY A 11 -15.57 10.72 -8.01
C GLY A 11 -16.10 12.15 -7.97
N GLN A 12 -15.65 13.12 -8.75
CA GLN A 12 -14.81 13.12 -9.93
C GLN A 12 -13.82 14.29 -9.77
N ASP A 13 -12.53 14.02 -9.73
CA ASP A 13 -11.58 15.03 -10.17
C ASP A 13 -11.58 14.97 -11.69
N HIS A 14 -12.02 16.05 -12.31
CA HIS A 14 -11.90 16.28 -13.74
C HIS A 14 -10.46 15.99 -14.16
N VAL A 15 -10.28 14.90 -14.90
CA VAL A 15 -9.08 14.68 -15.70
C VAL A 15 -8.98 15.88 -16.61
N GLN A 16 -8.07 16.79 -16.26
CA GLN A 16 -7.71 17.91 -17.09
C GLN A 16 -7.12 17.30 -18.35
N GLU A 17 -7.92 17.28 -19.41
CA GLU A 17 -7.57 16.82 -20.74
C GLU A 17 -6.19 17.38 -21.08
N GLY A 18 -5.23 16.45 -21.19
CA GLY A 18 -3.81 16.76 -21.24
C GLY A 18 -3.56 17.79 -22.32
N LYS A 19 -3.22 19.01 -21.90
CA LYS A 19 -2.59 20.00 -22.75
C LYS A 19 -1.34 19.32 -23.30
N MET A 20 -1.39 18.85 -24.54
CA MET A 20 -0.27 18.15 -25.16
C MET A 20 0.93 19.10 -25.09
N HIS A 21 1.83 18.85 -24.13
CA HIS A 21 2.95 19.73 -23.83
C HIS A 21 3.97 19.82 -24.98
N PHE A 22 3.75 19.04 -26.05
CA PHE A 22 4.63 18.87 -27.19
C PHE A 22 3.85 19.07 -28.49
N SER A 23 3.36 20.28 -28.73
CA SER A 23 2.64 20.63 -29.96
C SER A 23 3.54 20.68 -31.22
N LYS A 24 4.86 20.58 -31.04
CA LYS A 24 5.85 20.40 -32.12
C LYS A 24 6.83 19.31 -31.68
N LEU A 25 6.91 18.23 -32.47
CA LEU A 25 7.78 17.07 -32.20
C LEU A 25 9.23 17.42 -32.55
N GLU A 26 9.87 18.25 -31.74
CA GLU A 26 11.28 18.61 -31.91
C GLU A 26 12.16 17.69 -31.07
N ASP A 27 12.80 16.72 -31.75
CA ASP A 27 13.67 15.72 -31.14
C ASP A 27 15.07 16.30 -30.80
N SER A 28 15.07 17.34 -29.96
CA SER A 28 16.30 18.01 -29.54
C SER A 28 17.06 17.18 -28.49
N PRO A 29 18.39 17.34 -28.38
CA PRO A 29 19.16 16.70 -27.31
C PRO A 29 18.62 17.01 -25.89
N MET A 30 18.12 18.23 -25.69
CA MET A 30 17.50 18.63 -24.42
C MET A 30 16.19 17.89 -24.15
N PHE A 31 15.36 17.68 -25.18
CA PHE A 31 14.13 16.90 -25.05
C PHE A 31 14.44 15.43 -24.72
N ARG A 32 15.43 14.84 -25.38
CA ARG A 32 15.90 13.47 -25.06
C ARG A 32 16.40 13.36 -23.63
N GLN A 33 17.13 14.37 -23.13
CA GLN A 33 17.56 14.41 -21.74
C GLN A 33 16.38 14.49 -20.76
N GLN A 34 15.34 15.27 -21.07
CA GLN A 34 14.13 15.34 -20.25
C GLN A 34 13.40 13.98 -20.19
N ILE A 35 13.26 13.29 -21.32
CA ILE A 35 12.70 11.93 -21.36
C ILE A 35 13.52 10.99 -20.48
N GLN A 36 14.85 10.97 -20.64
CA GLN A 36 15.73 10.12 -19.84
C GLN A 36 15.56 10.39 -18.32
N CYS A 37 15.51 11.66 -17.90
CA CYS A 37 15.28 12.00 -16.50
C CYS A 37 13.93 11.49 -15.97
N LEU A 38 12.87 11.51 -16.80
CA LEU A 38 11.57 10.96 -16.44
C LEU A 38 11.61 9.43 -16.33
N GLU A 39 12.33 8.74 -17.20
CA GLU A 39 12.54 7.28 -17.14
C GLU A 39 13.27 6.87 -15.86
N GLU A 40 14.37 7.55 -15.53
CA GLU A 40 15.13 7.33 -14.29
C GLU A 40 14.29 7.60 -13.04
N SER A 41 13.45 8.65 -13.09
CA SER A 41 12.51 8.98 -12.01
C SER A 41 11.45 7.89 -11.84
N ALA A 42 10.90 7.35 -12.93
CA ALA A 42 9.93 6.27 -12.89
C ALA A 42 10.52 4.98 -12.29
N GLU A 43 11.76 4.64 -12.62
CA GLU A 43 12.47 3.52 -12.01
C GLU A 43 12.71 3.73 -10.52
N THR A 44 13.19 4.92 -10.15
CA THR A 44 13.41 5.29 -8.74
C THR A 44 12.12 5.19 -7.93
N ILE A 45 11.00 5.65 -8.48
CA ILE A 45 9.68 5.56 -7.83
C ILE A 45 9.27 4.09 -7.69
N ARG A 46 9.48 3.25 -8.71
CA ARG A 46 9.19 1.82 -8.64
C ARG A 46 9.93 1.13 -7.49
N GLU A 47 11.24 1.36 -7.39
CA GLU A 47 12.08 0.77 -6.34
C GLU A 47 11.63 1.21 -4.95
N LYS A 48 11.36 2.51 -4.77
CA LYS A 48 10.85 3.07 -3.51
C LYS A 48 9.50 2.48 -3.12
N SER A 49 8.56 2.37 -4.05
CA SER A 49 7.24 1.78 -3.84
C SER A 49 7.33 0.31 -3.42
N LEU A 50 8.16 -0.49 -4.10
CA LEU A 50 8.37 -1.90 -3.75
C LEU A 50 9.03 -2.08 -2.38
N LYS A 51 10.01 -1.22 -2.04
CA LYS A 51 10.64 -1.25 -0.73
C LYS A 51 9.65 -0.90 0.38
N PHE A 52 8.81 0.10 0.15
CA PHE A 52 7.78 0.52 1.10
C PHE A 52 6.71 -0.56 1.29
N TYR A 53 6.21 -1.16 0.20
CA TYR A 53 5.28 -2.29 0.22
C TYR A 53 5.81 -3.46 1.07
N LYS A 54 7.08 -3.84 0.91
CA LYS A 54 7.71 -4.88 1.75
C LYS A 54 7.71 -4.51 3.23
N GLY A 55 7.88 -3.22 3.55
CA GLY A 55 7.77 -2.71 4.91
C GLY A 55 6.35 -2.83 5.47
N CYS A 56 5.35 -2.40 4.70
CA CYS A 56 3.94 -2.52 5.06
C CYS A 56 3.52 -3.98 5.30
N ARG A 57 3.96 -4.92 4.45
CA ARG A 57 3.71 -6.36 4.63
C ARG A 57 4.28 -6.91 5.94
N LYS A 58 5.54 -6.59 6.26
CA LYS A 58 6.15 -6.99 7.55
C LYS A 58 5.40 -6.40 8.74
N TYR A 59 4.95 -5.16 8.61
CA TYR A 59 4.18 -4.49 9.65
C TYR A 59 2.81 -5.17 9.87
N THR A 60 2.07 -5.49 8.80
CA THR A 60 0.77 -6.16 8.93
C THR A 60 0.89 -7.60 9.43
N GLU A 61 1.97 -8.30 9.08
CA GLU A 61 2.33 -9.60 9.67
C GLU A 61 2.59 -9.46 11.18
N GLY A 62 3.39 -8.47 11.59
CA GLY A 62 3.66 -8.19 13.01
C GLY A 62 2.40 -7.84 13.82
N LEU A 63 1.50 -7.03 13.25
CA LEU A 63 0.21 -6.72 13.89
C LEU A 63 -0.63 -7.98 14.13
N GLY A 64 -0.65 -8.91 13.18
CA GLY A 64 -1.36 -10.19 13.33
C GLY A 64 -0.79 -11.05 14.47
N GLU A 65 0.54 -11.15 14.56
CA GLU A 65 1.18 -11.88 15.67
C GLU A 65 0.91 -11.22 17.04
N GLU A 66 0.92 -9.89 17.11
CA GLU A 66 0.60 -9.17 18.34
C GLU A 66 -0.86 -9.31 18.73
N TYR A 67 -1.78 -9.30 17.76
CA TYR A 67 -3.19 -9.61 17.99
C TYR A 67 -3.35 -11.00 18.62
N ASP A 68 -2.75 -12.03 18.03
CA ASP A 68 -2.85 -13.40 18.55
C ASP A 68 -2.32 -13.52 19.98
N LYS A 69 -1.21 -12.83 20.29
CA LYS A 69 -0.61 -12.77 21.64
C LYS A 69 -1.56 -12.11 22.65
N ASP A 70 -2.18 -10.98 22.29
CA ASP A 70 -3.13 -10.29 23.16
C ASP A 70 -4.38 -11.16 23.43
N ILE A 71 -4.91 -11.82 22.40
CA ILE A 71 -6.07 -12.72 22.53
C ILE A 71 -5.74 -13.93 23.39
N ALA A 72 -4.56 -14.53 23.21
CA ALA A 72 -4.09 -15.65 24.03
C ALA A 72 -3.95 -15.24 25.50
N PHE A 73 -3.35 -14.07 25.77
CA PHE A 73 -3.19 -13.57 27.13
C PHE A 73 -4.53 -13.19 27.78
N ALA A 74 -5.44 -12.54 27.05
CA ALA A 74 -6.79 -12.27 27.53
C ALA A 74 -7.53 -13.56 27.92
N SER A 75 -7.42 -14.60 27.08
CA SER A 75 -8.03 -15.91 27.35
C SER A 75 -7.44 -16.61 28.58
N ALA A 76 -6.13 -16.44 28.81
CA ALA A 76 -5.47 -16.95 30.01
C ALA A 76 -5.95 -16.22 31.28
N ILE A 77 -6.14 -14.89 31.21
CA ILE A 77 -6.71 -14.09 32.30
C ILE A 77 -8.14 -14.55 32.62
N GLU A 78 -8.97 -14.76 31.60
CA GLU A 78 -10.35 -15.24 31.78
C GLU A 78 -10.39 -16.64 32.39
N THR A 79 -9.48 -17.53 31.97
CA THR A 79 -9.35 -18.88 32.53
C THR A 79 -8.94 -18.86 34.00
N PHE A 80 -7.99 -17.98 34.35
CA PHE A 80 -7.53 -17.83 35.74
C PHE A 80 -8.56 -17.14 36.63
N GLY A 81 -9.17 -16.05 36.15
CA GLY A 81 -10.10 -15.22 36.90
C GLY A 81 -11.43 -15.90 37.24
N GLY A 82 -11.69 -17.06 36.65
CA GLY A 82 -12.84 -17.90 36.96
C GLY A 82 -14.19 -17.22 36.66
N GLY A 83 -15.27 -17.87 37.08
CA GLY A 83 -16.60 -17.27 37.02
C GLY A 83 -16.82 -16.25 38.14
N HIS A 84 -17.75 -15.32 37.95
CA HIS A 84 -18.14 -14.29 38.94
C HIS A 84 -18.58 -14.86 40.31
N ASN A 85 -18.80 -16.18 40.38
CA ASN A 85 -19.33 -16.89 41.54
C ASN A 85 -18.28 -17.76 42.26
N ASP A 86 -17.02 -17.76 41.83
CA ASP A 86 -15.94 -18.46 42.56
C ASP A 86 -15.35 -17.54 43.65
N PRO A 87 -15.57 -17.83 44.94
CA PRO A 87 -15.09 -16.99 46.04
C PRO A 87 -13.57 -16.85 46.08
N ILE A 88 -12.82 -17.86 45.62
CA ILE A 88 -11.36 -17.83 45.61
C ILE A 88 -10.88 -16.83 44.55
N CYS A 89 -11.42 -16.93 43.33
CA CYS A 89 -11.07 -16.01 42.25
C CYS A 89 -11.49 -14.57 42.56
N VAL A 90 -12.65 -14.35 43.19
CA VAL A 90 -13.09 -13.02 43.63
C VAL A 90 -12.11 -12.43 44.65
N ALA A 91 -11.68 -13.21 45.65
CA ALA A 91 -10.70 -12.76 46.64
C ALA A 91 -9.32 -12.44 46.03
N LEU A 92 -8.97 -13.06 44.91
CA LEU A 92 -7.73 -12.81 44.17
C LEU A 92 -7.85 -11.66 43.15
N GLY A 93 -9.00 -10.98 43.07
CA GLY A 93 -9.20 -9.84 42.17
C GLY A 93 -9.74 -10.19 40.78
N GLY A 94 -10.37 -11.35 40.61
CA GLY A 94 -10.98 -11.81 39.35
C GLY A 94 -11.82 -10.76 38.60
N PRO A 95 -12.71 -10.00 39.26
CA PRO A 95 -13.48 -8.94 38.60
C PRO A 95 -12.63 -7.84 37.94
N ASP A 96 -11.50 -7.47 38.55
CA ASP A 96 -10.59 -6.47 37.97
C ASP A 96 -9.72 -7.07 36.86
N MET A 97 -9.31 -8.33 37.01
CA MET A 97 -8.65 -9.09 35.94
C MET A 97 -9.52 -9.18 34.68
N MET A 98 -10.83 -9.38 34.84
CA MET A 98 -11.75 -9.40 33.69
C MET A 98 -11.75 -8.08 32.90
N LYS A 99 -11.59 -6.94 33.57
CA LYS A 99 -11.46 -5.64 32.88
C LYS A 99 -10.20 -5.58 32.02
N LEU A 100 -9.09 -6.16 32.49
CA LEU A 100 -7.86 -6.27 31.70
C LEU A 100 -8.06 -7.16 30.46
N ALA A 101 -8.76 -8.29 30.61
CA ALA A 101 -9.08 -9.17 29.47
C ALA A 101 -9.92 -8.44 28.41
N ILE A 102 -10.93 -7.68 28.83
CA ILE A 102 -11.75 -6.86 27.92
C ILE A 102 -10.89 -5.81 27.20
N ALA A 103 -10.05 -5.08 27.92
CA ALA A 103 -9.17 -4.07 27.34
C ALA A 103 -8.18 -4.67 26.33
N LEU A 104 -7.61 -5.84 26.61
CA LEU A 104 -6.72 -6.56 25.67
C LEU A 104 -7.46 -6.98 24.40
N ARG A 105 -8.71 -7.45 24.52
CA ARG A 105 -9.55 -7.77 23.36
C ARG A 105 -9.88 -6.53 22.53
N GLU A 106 -10.14 -5.40 23.17
CA GLU A 106 -10.38 -4.13 22.50
C GLU A 106 -9.12 -3.62 21.77
N ILE A 107 -7.94 -3.71 22.39
CA ILE A 107 -6.65 -3.43 21.73
C ILE A 107 -6.44 -4.34 20.51
N GLY A 108 -6.72 -5.64 20.65
CA GLY A 108 -6.65 -6.59 19.54
C GLY A 108 -7.57 -6.18 18.37
N MET A 109 -8.80 -5.77 18.65
CA MET A 109 -9.71 -5.26 17.61
C MET A 109 -9.13 -4.07 16.87
N TYR A 110 -8.53 -3.09 17.56
CA TYR A 110 -7.91 -1.95 16.92
C TYR A 110 -6.70 -2.33 16.06
N LYS A 111 -5.90 -3.34 16.46
CA LYS A 111 -4.81 -3.88 15.65
C LYS A 111 -5.31 -4.49 14.35
N GLU A 112 -6.40 -5.27 14.39
CA GLU A 112 -7.00 -5.84 13.17
C GLU A 112 -7.59 -4.77 12.25
N VAL A 113 -8.23 -3.73 12.79
CA VAL A 113 -8.67 -2.57 12.00
C VAL A 113 -7.49 -1.91 11.29
N LEU A 114 -6.43 -1.62 12.04
CA LEU A 114 -5.23 -0.99 11.48
C LEU A 114 -4.54 -1.86 10.42
N ARG A 115 -4.50 -3.17 10.65
CA ARG A 115 -4.00 -4.15 9.68
C ARG A 115 -4.79 -4.10 8.37
N SER A 116 -6.11 -4.08 8.46
CA SER A 116 -7.02 -3.97 7.30
C SER A 116 -6.84 -2.65 6.55
N GLU A 117 -6.74 -1.53 7.25
CA GLU A 117 -6.51 -0.21 6.65
C GLU A 117 -5.18 -0.15 5.90
N VAL A 118 -4.10 -0.69 6.48
CA VAL A 118 -2.80 -0.75 5.80
C VAL A 118 -2.86 -1.65 4.56
N GLU A 119 -3.56 -2.78 4.61
CA GLU A 119 -3.70 -3.65 3.45
C GLU A 119 -4.45 -2.92 2.31
N CYS A 120 -5.63 -2.39 2.58
CA CYS A 120 -6.47 -1.79 1.52
C CYS A 120 -5.98 -0.41 1.06
N MET A 121 -5.53 0.45 1.97
CA MET A 121 -5.17 1.84 1.62
C MET A 121 -3.73 1.97 1.10
N LEU A 122 -2.82 1.08 1.53
CA LEU A 122 -1.42 1.14 1.14
C LEU A 122 -1.04 -0.03 0.24
N ASN A 123 -1.19 -1.28 0.70
CA ASN A 123 -0.66 -2.44 -0.03
C ASN A 123 -1.33 -2.60 -1.40
N ASP A 124 -2.66 -2.60 -1.47
CA ASP A 124 -3.39 -2.76 -2.73
C ASP A 124 -3.09 -1.62 -3.72
N ARG A 125 -3.04 -0.38 -3.22
CA ARG A 125 -2.79 0.80 -4.06
C ARG A 125 -1.35 0.84 -4.57
N LEU A 126 -0.36 0.52 -3.73
CA LEU A 126 1.05 0.42 -4.14
C LEU A 126 1.26 -0.68 -5.16
N LEU A 127 0.61 -1.83 -4.94
CA LEU A 127 0.74 -2.98 -5.84
C LEU A 127 0.11 -2.69 -7.20
N HIS A 128 -1.08 -2.06 -7.23
CA HIS A 128 -1.69 -1.58 -8.46
C HIS A 128 -0.78 -0.59 -9.18
N PHE A 129 -0.29 0.43 -8.47
CA PHE A 129 0.59 1.45 -9.04
C PHE A 129 1.86 0.86 -9.66
N VAL A 130 2.49 -0.11 -9.00
CA VAL A 130 3.71 -0.76 -9.51
C VAL A 130 3.43 -1.71 -10.68
N ASN A 131 2.36 -2.51 -10.59
CA ASN A 131 2.11 -3.58 -11.56
C ASN A 131 1.29 -3.16 -12.77
N VAL A 132 0.57 -2.04 -12.68
CA VAL A 132 -0.24 -1.50 -13.77
C VAL A 132 0.44 -0.22 -14.28
N ASP A 133 0.36 0.87 -13.51
CA ASP A 133 0.76 2.20 -13.98
C ASP A 133 2.24 2.26 -14.37
N LEU A 134 3.14 1.77 -13.50
CA LEU A 134 4.58 1.77 -13.79
C LEU A 134 4.98 0.66 -14.78
N GLN A 135 4.16 -0.36 -14.96
CA GLN A 135 4.40 -1.40 -15.97
C GLN A 135 4.05 -0.86 -17.37
N ASP A 136 2.96 -0.11 -17.51
CA ASP A 136 2.57 0.56 -18.75
C ASP A 136 3.65 1.56 -19.21
N VAL A 137 4.24 2.32 -18.28
CA VAL A 137 5.37 3.22 -18.57
C VAL A 137 6.57 2.45 -19.14
N LYS A 138 6.87 1.26 -18.58
CA LYS A 138 7.97 0.41 -19.04
C LYS A 138 7.70 -0.14 -20.45
N GLU A 139 6.46 -0.50 -20.76
CA GLU A 139 6.07 -0.96 -22.09
C GLU A 139 6.08 0.16 -23.11
N ALA A 140 5.56 1.34 -22.77
CA ALA A 140 5.62 2.53 -23.60
C ALA A 140 7.07 2.90 -23.96
N ARG A 141 7.99 2.84 -22.99
CA ARG A 141 9.43 3.04 -23.22
C ARG A 141 9.98 2.04 -24.24
N LYS A 142 9.69 0.75 -24.07
CA LYS A 142 10.13 -0.29 -25.01
C LYS A 142 9.62 -0.02 -26.44
N HIS A 143 8.38 0.46 -26.57
CA HIS A 143 7.83 0.84 -27.87
C HIS A 143 8.51 2.08 -28.46
N PHE A 144 8.78 3.09 -27.63
CA PHE A 144 9.52 4.28 -28.02
C PHE A 144 10.94 3.93 -28.52
N ASP A 145 11.69 3.11 -27.78
CA ASP A 145 13.04 2.68 -28.18
C ASP A 145 13.03 1.98 -29.54
N LYS A 146 12.05 1.09 -29.77
CA LYS A 146 11.88 0.40 -31.06
C LYS A 146 11.60 1.38 -32.19
N ALA A 147 10.69 2.33 -31.98
CA ALA A 147 10.35 3.34 -32.98
C ALA A 147 11.55 4.25 -33.29
N ASN A 148 12.32 4.61 -32.27
CA ASN A 148 13.51 5.45 -32.41
C ASN A 148 14.59 4.78 -33.28
N VAL A 149 14.87 3.50 -33.05
CA VAL A 149 15.80 2.72 -33.89
C VAL A 149 15.33 2.66 -35.35
N ILE A 150 14.03 2.44 -35.59
CA ILE A 150 13.48 2.39 -36.95
C ILE A 150 13.61 3.75 -37.64
N TYR A 151 13.36 4.84 -36.91
CA TYR A 151 13.51 6.20 -37.41
C TYR A 151 14.96 6.49 -37.82
N ASP A 152 15.92 6.17 -36.95
CA ASP A 152 17.35 6.38 -37.23
C ASP A 152 17.80 5.62 -38.47
N GLN A 153 17.38 4.35 -38.61
CA GLN A 153 17.68 3.53 -39.80
C GLN A 153 17.08 4.11 -41.09
N ALA A 154 15.84 4.61 -41.05
CA ALA A 154 15.20 5.21 -42.21
C ALA A 154 15.87 6.52 -42.62
N ARG A 155 16.26 7.33 -41.63
CA ARG A 155 16.99 8.59 -41.84
C ARG A 155 18.37 8.34 -42.44
N GLU A 156 19.13 7.37 -41.95
CA GLU A 156 20.44 7.01 -42.51
C GLU A 156 20.33 6.57 -43.98
N LYS A 157 19.34 5.74 -44.31
CA LYS A 157 19.06 5.31 -45.69
C LYS A 157 18.66 6.46 -46.62
N PHE A 158 17.96 7.47 -46.10
CA PHE A 158 17.57 8.65 -46.88
C PHE A 158 18.75 9.59 -47.15
N LEU A 159 19.74 9.62 -46.25
CA LEU A 159 20.92 10.48 -46.34
C LEU A 159 22.11 9.83 -47.07
N SER A 160 22.02 8.54 -47.39
CA SER A 160 23.02 7.76 -48.15
C SER A 160 22.72 7.76 -49.64
#